data_AF-A0A965PUD2-F1
#
_entry.id   AF-A0A965PUD2-F1
#
_cell.length_a   1.000
_cell.length_b   1.000
_cell.length_c   1.000
_cell.angle_alpha   90.00
_cell.angle_beta   90.00
_cell.angle_gamma   90.00
#
_symmetry.space_group_name_H-M   'P 1'
#
loop_
_entity.id
_entity.type
_entity.pdbx_description
1 polymer ?
#
loop_
_entity_poly.entity_id
_entity_poly.type
_entity_poly.pdbx_seq_one_letter_code
_entity_poly.pdbx_strand_id
1 'polypeptide(L)'
;MLKADKGLVSEALAQAYFAKDPNLIVFTALGGVGPIDICTYNTKTKEYCNYDVKTVSYRKSDTKYAHKKNDRINRSPSKIQKGLNVKIVYVYEDGKVVIK
;
A
#
# COMPACT_ATOMS: atom_id res chain seq x y z
N MET A 1 -17.10 -6.53 7.61
CA MET A 1 -16.23 -6.68 6.43
C MET A 1 -15.13 -7.66 6.76
N LEU A 2 -14.95 -8.68 5.93
CA LEU A 2 -13.91 -9.69 6.14
C LEU A 2 -12.53 -9.06 5.94
N LYS A 3 -11.49 -9.73 6.44
CA LYS A 3 -10.11 -9.23 6.31
C LYS A 3 -9.68 -9.12 4.83
N ALA A 4 -10.11 -10.06 4.00
CA ALA A 4 -9.84 -10.06 2.56
C ALA A 4 -10.49 -8.85 1.87
N ASP A 5 -11.76 -8.59 2.15
CA ASP A 5 -12.50 -7.43 1.64
C ASP A 5 -11.77 -6.12 1.97
N LYS A 6 -11.21 -5.97 3.19
CA LYS A 6 -10.42 -4.79 3.59
C LYS A 6 -9.22 -4.56 2.68
N GLY A 7 -8.51 -5.62 2.31
CA GLY A 7 -7.40 -5.56 1.36
C GLY A 7 -7.87 -5.08 -0.01
N LEU A 8 -8.89 -5.74 -0.56
CA LEU A 8 -9.46 -5.44 -1.88
C LEU A 8 -9.93 -3.97 -1.99
N VAL A 9 -10.69 -3.49 -0.99
CA VAL A 9 -11.15 -2.09 -0.96
C VAL A 9 -9.97 -1.11 -0.87
N SER A 10 -8.95 -1.44 -0.09
CA SER A 10 -7.75 -0.59 0.03
C SER A 10 -6.99 -0.50 -1.30
N GLU A 11 -6.82 -1.62 -2.00
CA GLU A 11 -6.19 -1.65 -3.32
C GLU A 11 -6.98 -0.84 -4.34
N ALA A 12 -8.31 -0.97 -4.36
CA ALA A 12 -9.17 -0.17 -5.24
C ALA A 12 -9.07 1.34 -4.96
N LEU A 13 -9.04 1.74 -3.68
CA LEU A 13 -8.85 3.13 -3.28
C LEU A 13 -7.47 3.67 -3.67
N ALA A 14 -6.41 2.86 -3.51
CA ALA A 14 -5.06 3.23 -3.92
C ALA A 14 -4.95 3.37 -5.45
N GLN A 15 -5.56 2.46 -6.22
CA GLN A 15 -5.64 2.56 -7.68
C GLN A 15 -6.36 3.85 -8.10
N ALA A 16 -7.52 4.13 -7.51
CA ALA A 16 -8.27 5.35 -7.77
C ALA A 16 -7.48 6.62 -7.39
N TYR A 17 -6.68 6.58 -6.32
CA TYR A 17 -5.79 7.67 -5.94
C TYR A 17 -4.73 7.94 -7.02
N PHE A 18 -4.04 6.92 -7.51
CA PHE A 18 -3.02 7.09 -8.54
C PHE A 18 -3.63 7.48 -9.90
N ALA A 19 -4.79 6.94 -10.25
CA ALA A 19 -5.48 7.24 -11.50
C ALA A 19 -5.97 8.69 -11.61
N LYS A 20 -5.99 9.45 -10.50
CA LYS A 20 -6.28 10.90 -10.53
C LYS A 20 -5.16 11.72 -11.15
N ASP A 21 -3.92 11.23 -11.17
CA ASP A 21 -2.84 11.89 -11.89
C ASP A 21 -2.89 11.48 -13.37
N PRO A 22 -3.19 12.42 -14.30
CA PRO A 22 -3.30 12.11 -15.72
C PRO A 22 -1.98 11.67 -16.36
N ASN A 23 -0.85 11.83 -15.65
CA ASN A 23 0.46 11.41 -16.14
C ASN A 23 0.83 9.99 -15.70
N LEU A 24 0.01 9.33 -14.88
CA LEU A 24 0.28 7.97 -14.41
C LEU A 24 -0.56 6.95 -15.17
N ILE A 25 0.11 5.93 -15.72
CA ILE A 25 -0.53 4.68 -16.11
C ILE A 25 -0.43 3.73 -14.91
N VAL A 26 -1.56 3.21 -14.45
CA VAL A 26 -1.64 2.36 -13.25
C VAL A 26 -1.84 0.90 -13.69
N PHE A 27 -0.92 0.04 -13.27
CA PHE A 27 -0.95 -1.40 -13.48
C PHE A 27 -1.22 -2.10 -12.16
N THR A 28 -1.99 -3.18 -12.22
CA THR A 28 -2.34 -4.01 -11.06
C THR A 28 -1.71 -5.39 -11.21
N ALA A 29 -1.41 -6.04 -10.09
CA ALA A 29 -0.91 -7.41 -10.12
C ALA A 29 -1.96 -8.37 -10.68
N LEU A 30 -1.56 -9.18 -11.66
CA LEU A 30 -2.42 -10.21 -12.23
C LEU A 30 -2.82 -11.22 -11.14
N GLY A 31 -4.11 -11.28 -10.81
CA GLY A 31 -4.63 -12.17 -9.77
C GLY A 31 -4.25 -11.81 -8.34
N GLY A 32 -3.72 -10.61 -8.08
CA GLY A 32 -3.32 -10.19 -6.73
C GLY A 32 -2.15 -10.99 -6.15
N VAL A 33 -1.33 -11.61 -7.00
CA VAL A 33 -0.19 -12.43 -6.60
C VAL A 33 1.11 -11.67 -6.84
N GLY A 34 1.94 -11.54 -5.81
CA GLY A 34 3.29 -11.03 -5.93
C GLY A 34 3.71 -10.10 -4.78
N PRO A 35 4.93 -9.55 -4.84
CA PRO A 35 5.44 -8.60 -3.87
C PRO A 35 4.99 -7.14 -4.13
N ILE A 36 4.27 -6.91 -5.23
CA ILE A 36 3.83 -5.60 -5.73
C ILE A 36 2.33 -5.72 -6.00
N ASP A 37 1.54 -4.81 -5.44
CA ASP A 37 0.10 -4.74 -5.69
C ASP A 37 -0.20 -3.79 -6.86
N ILE A 38 0.54 -2.67 -6.94
CA ILE A 38 0.38 -1.63 -7.96
C ILE A 38 1.76 -1.24 -8.51
N CYS A 39 1.86 -1.09 -9.82
CA CYS A 39 2.96 -0.43 -10.49
C CYS A 39 2.42 0.79 -11.24
N THR A 40 3.08 1.94 -11.11
CA THR A 40 2.72 3.13 -11.90
C THR A 40 3.84 3.47 -12.86
N TYR A 41 3.49 3.86 -14.07
CA TYR A 41 4.41 4.44 -15.04
C TYR A 41 4.07 5.90 -15.29
N ASN A 42 5.03 6.79 -15.09
CA ASN A 42 4.84 8.22 -15.36
C ASN A 42 5.17 8.54 -16.82
N THR A 43 4.20 9.03 -17.57
CA THR A 43 4.34 9.31 -19.01
C THR A 43 5.24 10.50 -19.31
N LYS A 44 5.46 11.40 -18.35
CA LYS A 44 6.37 12.57 -18.46
C LYS A 44 7.80 12.19 -18.10
N THR A 45 8.02 11.62 -16.91
CA THR A 45 9.38 11.29 -16.42
C THR A 45 9.90 9.97 -16.97
N LYS A 46 9.03 9.12 -17.53
CA LYS A 46 9.33 7.77 -18.01
C LYS A 46 9.76 6.80 -16.90
N GLU A 47 9.45 7.12 -15.65
CA GLU A 47 9.84 6.32 -14.48
C GLU A 47 8.72 5.36 -14.06
N TYR A 48 9.14 4.20 -13.52
CA TYR A 48 8.27 3.24 -12.87
C TYR A 48 8.38 3.35 -11.35
N CYS A 49 7.28 3.17 -10.65
CA CYS A 49 7.25 3.03 -9.19
C CYS A 49 6.40 1.83 -8.78
N ASN A 50 6.96 0.99 -7.90
CA ASN A 50 6.30 -0.20 -7.39
C ASN A 50 5.73 0.09 -5.99
N TYR A 51 4.53 -0.41 -5.73
CA TYR A 51 3.79 -0.17 -4.50
C TYR A 51 3.19 -1.45 -3.92
N ASP A 52 3.21 -1.54 -2.60
CA ASP A 52 2.54 -2.55 -1.79
C ASP A 52 1.50 -1.86 -0.91
N VAL A 53 0.22 -2.18 -1.10
CA VAL A 53 -0.92 -1.55 -0.45
C VAL A 53 -1.21 -2.24 0.87
N LYS A 54 -1.41 -1.44 1.92
CA LYS A 54 -1.68 -1.92 3.27
C LYS A 54 -2.78 -1.09 3.90
N THR A 55 -3.86 -1.76 4.28
CA THR A 55 -4.84 -1.17 5.19
C THR A 55 -4.16 -0.83 6.51
N VAL A 56 -4.33 0.41 6.96
CA VAL A 56 -3.82 0.85 8.25
C VAL A 56 -4.48 0.02 9.35
N SER A 57 -3.64 -0.42 10.28
CA SER A 57 -4.10 -1.16 11.46
C SER A 57 -3.39 -0.63 12.69
N TYR A 58 -4.10 -0.69 13.81
CA TYR A 58 -3.64 -0.20 15.10
C TYR A 58 -3.51 -1.36 16.09
N ARG A 59 -2.57 -1.23 17.03
CA ARG A 59 -2.35 -2.24 18.06
C ARG A 59 -3.52 -2.28 19.03
N LYS A 60 -4.08 -3.46 19.28
CA LYS A 60 -5.20 -3.66 20.21
C LYS A 60 -4.80 -3.54 21.69
N SER A 61 -3.52 -3.76 21.98
CA SER A 61 -2.95 -3.74 23.33
C SER A 61 -1.51 -3.26 23.29
N ASP A 62 -0.99 -2.90 24.45
CA ASP A 62 0.44 -2.65 24.66
C ASP A 62 1.24 -3.90 24.29
N THR A 63 2.43 -3.70 23.73
CA THR A 63 3.43 -4.75 23.56
C THR A 63 4.42 -4.69 24.71
N LYS A 64 5.00 -5.84 25.03
CA LYS A 64 5.95 -6.01 26.14
C LYS A 64 7.18 -5.07 26.07
N TYR A 65 7.53 -4.54 24.89
CA TYR A 65 8.85 -3.98 24.65
C TYR A 65 8.91 -2.57 24.06
N ALA A 66 7.83 -1.97 23.57
CA ALA A 66 7.95 -0.62 22.97
C ALA A 66 6.64 0.09 22.66
N HIS A 67 5.61 -0.65 22.25
CA HIS A 67 4.46 -0.04 21.58
C HIS A 67 3.24 -0.03 22.47
N LYS A 68 2.49 1.06 22.41
CA LYS A 68 1.25 1.26 23.15
C LYS A 68 0.03 0.82 22.35
N LYS A 69 -1.04 0.55 23.07
CA LYS A 69 -2.38 0.42 22.48
C LYS A 69 -2.67 1.65 21.61
N ASN A 70 -3.28 1.43 20.46
CA ASN A 70 -3.56 2.42 19.42
C ASN A 70 -2.33 2.95 18.65
N ASP A 71 -1.12 2.44 18.88
CA ASP A 71 -0.01 2.69 17.96
C ASP A 71 -0.30 2.10 16.58
N ARG A 72 0.00 2.85 15.53
CA ARG A 72 -0.07 2.35 14.16
C ARG A 72 0.96 1.23 13.95
N ILE A 73 0.52 0.13 13.33
CA ILE A 73 1.40 -0.95 12.94
C ILE A 73 2.14 -0.56 11.67
N ASN A 74 3.39 -0.12 11.82
CA ASN A 74 4.28 0.12 10.69
C ASN A 74 4.68 -1.21 10.03
N ARG A 75 4.61 -1.24 8.70
CA ARG A 75 5.10 -2.32 7.85
C ARG A 75 6.48 -1.96 7.31
N SER A 76 7.28 -2.99 7.08
CA SER A 76 8.59 -2.88 6.45
C SER A 76 8.60 -3.80 5.24
N PRO A 77 9.17 -3.36 4.11
CA PRO A 77 9.24 -4.21 2.93
C PRO A 77 10.07 -5.48 3.21
N SER A 78 9.64 -6.60 2.64
CA SER A 78 10.40 -7.86 2.62
C SER A 78 11.70 -7.72 1.83
N LYS A 79 12.61 -8.72 1.91
CA LYS A 79 13.88 -8.68 1.16
C LYS A 79 13.68 -8.51 -0.35
N ILE A 80 12.72 -9.24 -0.93
CA ILE A 80 12.39 -9.14 -2.36
C ILE A 80 11.81 -7.76 -2.70
N GLN A 81 10.91 -7.24 -1.87
CA GLN A 81 10.34 -5.91 -2.05
C GLN A 81 11.39 -4.79 -1.98
N LYS A 82 12.39 -4.92 -1.09
CA LYS A 82 13.54 -4.00 -1.07
C LYS A 82 14.34 -4.06 -2.37
N GLY A 83 14.60 -5.26 -2.89
CA GLY A 83 15.29 -5.43 -4.18
C GLY A 83 14.52 -4.85 -5.37
N LEU A 84 13.19 -4.78 -5.27
CA LEU A 84 12.29 -4.21 -6.28
C LEU A 84 11.92 -2.74 -6.02
N ASN A 85 12.56 -2.09 -5.05
CA ASN A 85 12.30 -0.69 -4.65
C ASN A 85 10.81 -0.39 -4.37
N VAL A 86 10.12 -1.33 -3.72
CA VAL A 86 8.68 -1.21 -3.42
C VAL A 86 8.45 -0.22 -2.29
N LYS A 87 7.58 0.76 -2.53
CA LYS A 87 7.07 1.72 -1.54
C LYS A 87 5.81 1.18 -0.90
N ILE A 88 5.53 1.55 0.35
CA ILE A 88 4.33 1.09 1.04
C ILE A 88 3.26 2.17 0.96
N VAL A 89 2.08 1.79 0.49
CA VAL A 89 0.90 2.66 0.44
C VAL A 89 -0.02 2.29 1.59
N TYR A 90 -0.22 3.23 2.50
CA TYR A 90 -1.15 3.07 3.62
C TYR A 90 -2.50 3.67 3.27
N VAL A 91 -3.55 2.86 3.38
CA VAL A 91 -4.94 3.30 3.21
C VAL A 91 -5.64 3.26 4.56
N TYR A 92 -6.14 4.42 4.98
CA TYR A 92 -6.86 4.60 6.24
C TYR A 92 -8.35 4.26 6.05
N GLU A 93 -9.07 4.02 7.16
CA GLU A 93 -10.50 3.64 7.10
C GLU A 93 -11.39 4.75 6.52
N ASP A 94 -10.96 6.02 6.59
CA ASP A 94 -11.61 7.17 5.96
C ASP A 94 -11.29 7.32 4.45
N GLY A 95 -10.50 6.40 3.88
CA GLY A 95 -10.06 6.42 2.49
C GLY A 95 -8.84 7.30 2.22
N LYS A 96 -8.23 7.92 3.25
CA LYS A 96 -6.98 8.66 3.08
C LYS A 96 -5.85 7.72 2.66
N VAL A 97 -5.05 8.17 1.68
CA VAL A 97 -3.88 7.44 1.15
C VAL A 97 -2.60 8.15 1.54
N VAL A 98 -1.61 7.41 2.05
CA VAL A 98 -0.27 7.92 2.42
C VAL A 98 0.81 6.98 1.88
N ILE A 99 1.75 7.51 1.12
CA ILE A 99 2.88 6.77 0.54
C ILE A 99 4.10 6.94 1.44
N LYS A 100 4.81 5.84 1.74
CA LYS A 100 6.03 5.84 2.55
C LYS A 100 7.13 4.97 1.95
#